data_AF-A0A5S5BZ69-F1
#
_entry.id   AF-A0A5S5BZ69-F1
#
_cell.length_a   1.000
_cell.length_b   1.000
_cell.length_c   1.000
_cell.angle_alpha   90.00
_cell.angle_beta   90.00
_cell.angle_gamma   90.00
#
_symmetry.space_group_name_H-M   'P 1'
#
loop_
_entity.id
_entity.type
_entity.pdbx_description
1 polymer ?
#
loop_
_entity_poly.entity_id
_entity_poly.type
_entity_poly.pdbx_seq_one_letter_code
_entity_poly.pdbx_strand_id
1 'polypeptide(L)'
;MKSIFKKYIRKQIAELRPVTKEDRENFEGNGNLKFISDLGWYTVSISEQDIKNGSPKIGDMIARNPKNYLDQWLVAEKYFKDNFEIFSNN
;
A
#
# COMPACT_ATOMS: atom_id res chain seq x y z
N MET A 1 22.88 21.33 13.78
CA MET A 1 23.03 21.02 12.33
C MET A 1 21.78 21.48 11.59
N LYS A 2 21.90 22.12 10.43
CA LYS A 2 20.74 22.39 9.56
C LYS A 2 20.31 21.07 8.91
N SER A 3 19.03 20.75 9.00
CA SER A 3 18.45 19.59 8.34
C SER A 3 18.52 19.76 6.82
N ILE A 4 18.94 18.73 6.09
CA ILE A 4 18.91 18.71 4.61
C ILE A 4 17.50 18.45 4.06
N PHE A 5 16.55 18.10 4.92
CA PHE A 5 15.18 17.77 4.52
C PHE A 5 14.35 19.03 4.26
N LYS A 6 13.68 19.05 3.10
CA LYS A 6 12.69 20.07 2.74
C LYS A 6 11.29 19.50 2.92
N LYS A 7 10.33 20.34 3.36
CA LYS A 7 8.93 19.95 3.56
C LYS A 7 8.15 20.20 2.26
N TYR A 8 7.35 19.23 1.85
CA TYR A 8 6.51 19.28 0.67
C TYR A 8 5.10 18.80 1.00
N ILE A 9 4.09 19.33 0.31
CA ILE A 9 2.73 18.80 0.33
C ILE A 9 2.54 17.85 -0.85
N ARG A 10 1.80 16.76 -0.64
CA ARG A 10 1.39 15.89 -1.74
C ARG A 10 0.37 16.63 -2.61
N LYS A 11 0.61 16.65 -3.93
CA LYS A 11 -0.33 17.25 -4.90
C LYS A 11 -1.50 16.34 -5.25
N GLN A 12 -1.31 15.03 -5.09
CA GLN A 12 -2.27 14.01 -5.50
C GLN A 12 -2.87 13.36 -4.27
N ILE A 13 -4.16 13.04 -4.35
CA ILE A 13 -4.87 12.23 -3.37
C ILE A 13 -4.28 10.82 -3.41
N ALA A 14 -4.10 10.21 -2.24
CA ALA A 14 -3.66 8.84 -2.15
C ALA A 14 -4.88 7.90 -2.30
N GLU A 15 -4.76 6.90 -3.17
CA GLU A 15 -5.77 5.85 -3.35
C GLU A 15 -5.30 4.57 -2.63
N LEU A 16 -6.08 4.11 -1.66
CA LEU A 16 -5.77 2.92 -0.86
C LEU A 16 -7.01 2.03 -0.72
N ARG A 17 -6.79 0.71 -0.63
CA ARG A 17 -7.79 -0.29 -0.24
C ARG A 17 -7.27 -1.15 0.91
N PRO A 18 -8.13 -1.74 1.76
CA PRO A 18 -7.68 -2.68 2.77
C PRO A 18 -7.11 -3.96 2.13
N VAL A 19 -6.13 -4.55 2.81
CA VAL A 19 -5.69 -5.93 2.56
C VAL A 19 -6.83 -6.88 2.94
N THR A 20 -7.15 -7.80 2.05
CA THR A 20 -8.18 -8.83 2.25
C THR A 20 -7.56 -10.14 2.75
N LYS A 21 -8.41 -11.09 3.15
CA LYS A 21 -7.96 -12.45 3.46
C LYS A 21 -7.37 -13.15 2.23
N GLU A 22 -7.98 -12.93 1.07
CA GLU A 22 -7.53 -13.47 -0.21
C GLU A 22 -6.14 -12.93 -0.60
N ASP A 23 -5.87 -11.64 -0.36
CA ASP A 23 -4.52 -11.08 -0.54
C ASP A 23 -3.50 -11.85 0.32
N ARG A 24 -3.84 -12.12 1.59
CA ARG A 24 -2.96 -12.83 2.52
C ARG A 24 -2.68 -14.26 2.08
N GLU A 25 -3.71 -15.00 1.71
CA GLU A 25 -3.60 -16.37 1.21
C GLU A 25 -2.77 -16.44 -0.08
N ASN A 26 -2.98 -15.49 -1.00
CA ASN A 26 -2.17 -15.37 -2.22
C ASN A 26 -0.69 -15.10 -1.91
N PHE A 27 -0.40 -14.25 -0.93
CA PHE A 27 0.99 -13.98 -0.52
C PHE A 27 1.66 -15.22 0.09
N GLU A 28 0.98 -15.90 1.01
CA GLU A 28 1.48 -17.12 1.67
C GLU A 28 1.78 -18.24 0.67
N GLY A 29 0.95 -18.39 -0.37
CA GLY A 29 1.14 -19.42 -1.40
C GLY A 29 2.23 -19.12 -2.43
N ASN A 30 2.48 -17.83 -2.75
CA ASN A 30 3.36 -17.43 -3.86
C ASN A 30 4.66 -16.75 -3.41
N GLY A 31 4.79 -16.41 -2.13
CA GLY A 31 5.88 -15.58 -1.60
C GLY A 31 5.86 -14.13 -2.09
N ASN A 32 4.84 -13.74 -2.87
CA ASN A 32 4.63 -12.39 -3.39
C ASN A 32 3.13 -12.13 -3.49
N LEU A 33 2.71 -10.89 -3.27
CA LEU A 33 1.32 -10.50 -3.38
C LEU A 33 1.01 -10.15 -4.83
N LYS A 34 0.31 -11.07 -5.51
CA LYS A 34 -0.10 -10.93 -6.91
C LYS A 34 -1.57 -11.24 -7.05
N PHE A 35 -2.26 -10.47 -7.89
CA PHE A 35 -3.64 -10.77 -8.27
C PHE A 35 -3.87 -10.42 -9.74
N ILE A 36 -4.80 -11.14 -10.35
CA ILE A 36 -5.25 -10.88 -11.73
C ILE A 36 -6.46 -9.97 -11.64
N SER A 37 -6.48 -8.90 -12.44
CA SER A 37 -7.71 -8.17 -12.76
C SER A 37 -7.94 -8.17 -14.26
N ASP A 38 -9.07 -7.64 -14.71
CA ASP A 38 -9.40 -7.47 -16.13
C ASP A 38 -8.31 -6.72 -16.93
N LEU A 39 -7.46 -5.97 -16.24
CA LEU A 39 -6.38 -5.17 -16.80
C LEU A 39 -5.00 -5.85 -16.74
N GLY A 40 -4.91 -7.08 -16.22
CA GLY A 40 -3.71 -7.90 -16.21
C GLY A 40 -3.19 -8.27 -14.82
N TRP A 41 -1.88 -8.58 -14.75
CA TRP A 41 -1.20 -9.00 -13.54
C TRP A 41 -0.78 -7.80 -12.70
N TYR A 42 -1.22 -7.78 -11.44
CA TYR A 42 -0.77 -6.81 -10.45
C TYR A 42 0.22 -7.46 -9.51
N THR A 43 1.27 -6.73 -9.15
CA THR A 43 2.20 -7.11 -8.09
C THR A 43 2.27 -5.96 -7.09
N VAL A 44 2.09 -6.26 -5.81
CA VAL A 44 2.21 -5.28 -4.74
C VAL A 44 3.63 -5.33 -4.19
N SER A 45 4.30 -4.19 -4.17
CA SER A 45 5.61 -4.04 -3.55
C SER A 45 5.49 -4.08 -2.04
N ILE A 46 6.19 -5.00 -1.39
CA ILE A 46 6.22 -5.15 0.07
C ILE A 46 7.69 -5.07 0.50
N SER A 47 8.00 -4.23 1.49
CA SER A 47 9.37 -4.12 1.99
C SER A 47 9.74 -5.35 2.83
N GLU A 48 11.03 -5.69 2.89
CA GLU A 48 11.50 -6.78 3.77
C GLU A 48 11.14 -6.54 5.25
N GLN A 49 11.11 -5.27 5.69
CA GLN A 49 10.77 -4.93 7.05
C GLN A 49 9.29 -5.20 7.34
N ASP A 50 8.41 -4.93 6.38
CA ASP A 50 6.99 -5.25 6.50
C ASP A 50 6.78 -6.77 6.56
N ILE A 51 7.49 -7.53 5.71
CA ILE A 51 7.45 -9.00 5.75
C ILE A 51 7.89 -9.52 7.12
N LYS A 52 9.01 -9.00 7.67
CA LYS A 52 9.49 -9.36 9.01
C LYS A 52 8.50 -9.00 10.12
N ASN A 53 7.67 -7.97 9.90
CA ASN A 53 6.60 -7.54 10.81
C ASN A 53 5.26 -8.29 10.59
N GLY A 54 5.27 -9.34 9.77
CA GLY A 54 4.12 -10.21 9.50
C GLY A 54 3.12 -9.64 8.50
N SER A 55 3.52 -8.68 7.67
CA SER A 55 2.69 -8.16 6.58
C SER A 55 2.89 -8.98 5.29
N PRO A 56 1.89 -9.00 4.37
CA PRO A 56 0.59 -8.33 4.45
C PRO A 56 -0.31 -8.97 5.52
N LYS A 57 -1.03 -8.14 6.29
CA LYS A 57 -2.02 -8.61 7.27
C LYS A 57 -3.27 -7.74 7.26
N ILE A 58 -4.34 -8.26 7.86
CA ILE A 58 -5.57 -7.48 8.04
C ILE A 58 -5.27 -6.21 8.84
N GLY A 59 -5.79 -5.08 8.34
CA GLY A 59 -5.49 -3.74 8.86
C GLY A 59 -4.46 -2.99 8.01
N ASP A 60 -3.57 -3.70 7.31
CA ASP A 60 -2.72 -3.07 6.30
C ASP A 60 -3.56 -2.63 5.11
N MET A 61 -2.98 -1.71 4.34
CA MET A 61 -3.58 -1.17 3.13
C MET A 61 -2.68 -1.46 1.93
N ILE A 62 -3.30 -1.50 0.75
CA ILE A 62 -2.61 -1.51 -0.54
C ILE A 62 -2.88 -0.15 -1.18
N ALA A 63 -1.81 0.61 -1.36
CA ALA A 63 -1.83 1.88 -2.07
C ALA A 63 -1.49 1.66 -3.55
N ARG A 64 -2.01 2.52 -4.42
CA ARG A 64 -1.66 2.52 -5.84
C ARG A 64 -1.34 3.92 -6.35
N ASN A 65 -0.56 3.98 -7.41
CA ASN A 65 -0.31 5.22 -8.14
C ASN A 65 -1.50 5.53 -9.06
N PRO A 66 -2.19 6.68 -8.89
CA PRO A 66 -3.37 7.00 -9.69
C PRO A 66 -3.08 7.18 -11.20
N LYS A 67 -1.80 7.39 -11.57
CA LYS A 67 -1.36 7.50 -12.96
C LYS A 67 -0.88 6.18 -13.56
N ASN A 68 -0.58 5.19 -12.73
CA ASN A 68 -0.12 3.88 -13.15
C ASN A 68 -0.65 2.82 -12.17
N TYR A 69 -1.80 2.21 -12.47
CA TYR A 69 -2.42 1.26 -11.56
C TYR A 69 -1.61 -0.03 -11.33
N LEU A 70 -0.62 -0.31 -12.18
CA LEU A 70 0.31 -1.43 -11.97
C LEU A 70 1.32 -1.17 -10.86
N ASP A 71 1.53 0.10 -10.48
CA ASP A 71 2.43 0.50 -9.41
C ASP A 71 1.65 0.54 -8.09
N GLN A 72 1.85 -0.52 -7.29
CA GLN A 72 1.18 -0.73 -6.01
C GLN A 72 2.18 -1.07 -4.91
N TRP A 73 1.89 -0.62 -3.69
CA TRP A 73 2.72 -0.90 -2.52
C TRP A 73 1.89 -1.07 -1.26
N LEU A 74 2.43 -1.87 -0.34
CA LEU A 74 1.84 -2.04 0.98
C LEU A 74 2.04 -0.77 1.81
N VAL A 75 1.00 -0.40 2.57
CA VAL A 75 1.06 0.59 3.64
C VAL A 75 0.64 -0.10 4.93
N ALA A 76 1.56 -0.19 5.89
CA ALA A 76 1.28 -0.81 7.18
C ALA A 76 0.14 -0.09 7.92
N GLU A 77 -0.69 -0.86 8.64
CA GLU A 77 -1.87 -0.36 9.38
C GLU A 77 -1.57 0.90 10.21
N LYS A 78 -0.47 0.87 10.97
CA LYS A 78 -0.08 2.00 11.82
C LYS A 78 0.21 3.26 11.02
N TYR A 79 1.00 3.13 9.95
CA TYR A 79 1.31 4.27 9.09
C TYR A 79 0.04 4.80 8.43
N PHE A 80 -0.88 3.92 8.03
CA PHE A 80 -2.17 4.34 7.48
C PHE A 80 -2.97 5.19 8.47
N LYS A 81 -3.18 4.69 9.70
CA LYS A 81 -3.95 5.40 10.73
C LYS A 81 -3.31 6.72 11.15
N ASP A 82 -1.98 6.80 11.16
CA ASP A 82 -1.24 7.99 11.59
C ASP A 82 -1.20 9.09 10.50
N ASN A 83 -1.44 8.76 9.22
CA ASN A 83 -1.14 9.68 8.09
C ASN A 83 -2.28 9.91 7.10
N PHE A 84 -3.40 9.19 7.20
CA PHE A 84 -4.48 9.26 6.20
C PHE A 84 -5.84 9.47 6.86
N GLU A 85 -6.66 10.28 6.19
CA GLU A 85 -8.07 10.48 6.51
C GLU A 85 -8.89 10.18 5.26
N ILE A 86 -10.18 9.86 5.46
CA ILE A 86 -11.10 9.70 4.34
C ILE A 86 -11.25 11.05 3.65
N PHE A 87 -11.03 11.06 2.34
CA PHE A 87 -11.27 12.24 1.53
C PHE A 87 -12.78 12.48 1.42
N SER A 88 -13.25 13.61 1.97
CA SER A 88 -14.65 14.06 1.86
C SER A 88 -14.71 15.26 0.92
N ASN A 89 -15.45 15.13 -0.18
CA ASN A 89 -15.83 16.29 -1.00
C ASN A 89 -16.87 17.10 -0.22
N ASN A 90 -16.51 18.30 0.23
CA ASN A 90 -17.47 19.32 0.65
C ASN A 90 -17.93 20.13 -0.57
#